data_AF-A0A970A1N9-F1
#
_entry.id   AF-A0A970A1N9-F1
#
_cell.length_a   1.000
_cell.length_b   1.000
_cell.length_c   1.000
_cell.angle_alpha   90.00
_cell.angle_beta   90.00
_cell.angle_gamma   90.00
#
_symmetry.space_group_name_H-M   'P 1'
#
loop_
_entity.id
_entity.type
_entity.pdbx_description
1 polymer ?
#
loop_
_entity_poly.entity_id
_entity_poly.type
_entity_poly.pdbx_seq_one_letter_code
_entity_poly.pdbx_strand_id
1 'polypeptide(L)' 'ITVAVKGAAELIGLDNGLPEDLTPMKSPVRKVWAGMALALIRATADQGEIVVTVSSPDLESTQAELHIYNK' A
#
# COMPACT_ATOMS: atom_id res chain seq x y z
N ILE A 1 3.70 9.07 3.90
CA ILE A 1 2.63 8.59 3.01
C ILE A 1 1.64 7.73 3.79
N THR A 2 0.41 7.69 3.31
CA THR A 2 -0.66 6.78 3.77
C THR A 2 -1.08 5.93 2.59
N VAL A 3 -1.23 4.62 2.80
CA VAL A 3 -1.68 3.66 1.79
C VAL A 3 -3.06 3.14 2.17
N ALA A 4 -4.01 3.23 1.24
CA ALA A 4 -5.33 2.63 1.35
C ALA A 4 -5.53 1.63 0.21
N VAL A 5 -6.05 0.45 0.53
CA VAL A 5 -6.38 -0.59 -0.43
C VAL A 5 -7.88 -0.86 -0.36
N LYS A 6 -8.54 -0.87 -1.51
CA LYS A 6 -9.95 -1.24 -1.66
C LYS A 6 -10.11 -2.36 -2.69
N GLY A 7 -11.19 -3.12 -2.57
CA GLY A 7 -11.55 -4.18 -3.51
C GLY A 7 -11.03 -5.55 -3.09
N ALA A 8 -10.68 -6.39 -4.06
CA ALA A 8 -10.33 -7.80 -3.88
C ALA A 8 -8.90 -8.02 -3.32
N ALA A 9 -8.47 -7.17 -2.38
CA ALA A 9 -7.16 -7.26 -1.75
C ALA A 9 -7.09 -6.50 -0.42
N GLU A 10 -6.03 -6.78 0.34
CA GLU A 10 -5.70 -6.10 1.59
C GLU A 10 -4.22 -5.70 1.63
N LEU A 11 -3.92 -4.64 2.38
CA LEU A 11 -2.54 -4.25 2.71
C LEU A 11 -2.01 -5.16 3.82
N ILE A 12 -0.93 -5.90 3.55
CA ILE A 12 -0.32 -6.82 4.53
C ILE A 12 1.01 -6.30 5.09
N GLY A 13 1.60 -5.29 4.46
CA GLY A 13 2.83 -4.67 4.94
C GLY A 13 3.12 -3.35 4.23
N LEU A 14 3.75 -2.42 4.96
CA LEU A 14 4.28 -1.18 4.43
C LEU A 14 5.62 -0.89 5.09
N ASP A 15 6.66 -0.73 4.28
CA ASP A 15 8.03 -0.56 4.75
C ASP A 15 8.76 0.52 3.95
N ASN A 16 9.81 1.09 4.51
CA ASN A 16 10.72 2.03 3.86
C ASN A 16 12.19 1.55 3.87
N GLY A 17 12.49 0.44 4.55
CA GLY A 17 13.83 -0.14 4.63
C GLY A 17 14.78 0.60 5.58
N LEU A 18 14.30 1.54 6.40
CA LEU A 18 15.09 2.22 7.41
C LEU A 18 15.12 1.40 8.72
N PRO A 19 16.27 0.85 9.14
CA PRO A 19 16.33 -0.02 10.34
C PRO A 19 15.86 0.65 11.64
N GLU A 20 16.01 1.97 11.75
CA GLU A 20 15.61 2.75 12.94
C GLU A 20 14.12 3.15 12.93
N ASP A 21 13.38 2.92 11.84
CA ASP A 21 11.93 3.17 11.80
C ASP A 21 11.17 2.03 12.49
N LEU A 22 10.80 2.26 13.76
CA LEU A 22 10.07 1.30 14.59
C LEU A 22 8.56 1.27 14.33
N THR A 23 8.07 1.95 13.29
CA THR A 23 6.65 1.92 12.95
C THR A 23 6.23 0.48 12.61
N PRO A 24 5.13 -0.07 13.18
CA PRO A 24 4.73 -1.47 12.93
C PRO A 24 4.53 -1.75 11.44
N MET A 25 5.02 -2.87 10.90
CA MET A 25 4.92 -3.16 9.45
C MET A 25 3.47 -3.19 8.91
N LYS A 26 2.49 -3.50 9.76
CA LYS A 26 1.05 -3.48 9.41
C LYS A 26 0.41 -2.09 9.43
N SER A 27 1.13 -1.05 9.85
CA SER A 27 0.62 0.33 9.81
C SER A 27 0.43 0.78 8.37
N PRO A 28 -0.74 1.37 8.01
CA PRO A 28 -0.97 1.93 6.68
C PRO A 28 -0.24 3.26 6.45
N VAL A 29 0.46 3.78 7.46
CA VAL A 29 1.20 5.05 7.41
C VAL A 29 2.68 4.80 7.57
N ARG A 30 3.49 5.44 6.73
CA ARG A 30 4.96 5.34 6.73
C ARG A 30 5.61 6.63 6.26
N LYS A 31 6.72 7.04 6.89
CA LYS A 31 7.60 8.04 6.28
C LYS A 31 8.41 7.37 5.17
N VAL A 32 8.60 8.04 4.04
CA VAL A 32 9.50 7.49 3.01
C VAL A 32 10.95 7.60 3.48
N TRP A 33 11.81 6.71 3.00
CA TRP A 33 13.26 6.78 3.20
C TRP A 33 13.95 6.73 1.84
N ALA A 34 14.94 7.60 1.64
CA ALA A 34 15.55 7.85 0.33
C ALA A 34 14.52 8.09 -0.80
N GLY A 35 13.40 8.74 -0.47
CA GLY A 35 12.31 9.05 -1.40
C GLY A 35 11.37 7.87 -1.72
N MET A 36 11.54 6.71 -1.08
CA MET A 36 10.78 5.49 -1.41
C MET A 36 10.13 4.84 -0.19
N ALA A 37 9.11 4.03 -0.46
CA ALA A 37 8.50 3.06 0.43
C ALA A 37 7.87 1.94 -0.43
N LEU A 38 7.66 0.76 0.15
CA LEU A 38 7.09 -0.42 -0.50
C LEU A 38 5.85 -0.90 0.25
N ALA A 39 4.72 -1.00 -0.46
CA ALA A 39 3.49 -1.62 0.02
C ALA A 39 3.39 -3.06 -0.49
N LEU A 40 3.17 -4.01 0.41
CA LEU A 40 2.83 -5.40 0.08
C LEU A 40 1.32 -5.59 0.15
N ILE A 41 0.74 -5.99 -0.99
CA ILE A 41 -0.69 -6.18 -1.16
C ILE A 41 -0.94 -7.66 -1.43
N ARG A 42 -1.95 -8.23 -0.76
CA ARG A 42 -2.39 -9.61 -0.94
C ARG A 42 -3.78 -9.63 -1.53
N ALA A 43 -3.95 -10.33 -2.63
CA ALA A 43 -5.27 -10.63 -3.20
C ALA A 43 -6.10 -11.49 -2.23
N THR A 44 -7.41 -11.25 -2.17
CA THR A 44 -8.36 -12.14 -1.49
C THR A 44 -8.73 -13.32 -2.41
N ALA A 45 -9.67 -14.15 -1.97
CA ALA A 45 -10.25 -15.21 -2.81
C ALA A 45 -11.27 -14.66 -3.83
N ASP A 46 -11.62 -13.38 -3.73
CA ASP A 46 -12.63 -12.76 -4.59
C ASP A 46 -11.99 -12.32 -5.91
N GLN A 47 -12.74 -12.48 -7.00
CA GLN A 47 -12.39 -11.85 -8.26
C GLN A 47 -12.77 -10.37 -8.21
N GLY A 48 -11.99 -9.51 -8.86
CA GLY A 48 -12.41 -8.14 -9.12
C GLY A 48 -11.26 -7.13 -9.11
N GLU A 49 -11.67 -5.87 -9.07
CA GLU A 49 -10.78 -4.73 -9.06
C GLU A 49 -10.10 -4.56 -7.69
N ILE A 50 -8.87 -4.06 -7.74
CA ILE A 50 -8.10 -3.58 -6.59
C ILE A 50 -7.72 -2.14 -6.90
N VAL A 51 -8.08 -1.23 -6.00
CA VAL A 51 -7.66 0.17 -6.07
C VAL A 51 -6.73 0.47 -4.90
N VAL A 52 -5.51 0.87 -5.20
CA VAL A 52 -4.50 1.27 -4.23
C VAL A 52 -4.33 2.77 -4.31
N THR A 53 -4.65 3.48 -3.25
CA THR A 53 -4.43 4.93 -3.15
C THR A 53 -3.24 5.22 -2.25
N VAL A 54 -2.32 6.07 -2.71
CA VAL A 54 -1.22 6.61 -1.93
C VAL A 54 -1.41 8.12 -1.78
N SER A 55 -1.33 8.62 -0.56
CA SER A 55 -1.50 10.04 -0.26
C SER A 55 -0.46 10.58 0.72
N SER A 56 -0.29 11.91 0.73
CA SER A 56 0.46 12.66 1.72
C SER A 56 -0.14 14.06 1.90
N PRO A 57 0.10 14.74 3.03
CA PRO A 57 -0.49 16.06 3.28
C PRO A 57 -0.18 17.12 2.20
N ASP A 58 1.03 17.10 1.65
CA ASP A 58 1.56 18.21 0.83
C ASP A 58 1.76 17.85 -0.66
N LEU A 59 1.35 16.65 -1.08
CA LEU A 59 1.46 16.20 -2.48
C LEU A 59 0.13 15.63 -2.96
N GLU A 60 -0.11 15.75 -4.25
CA GLU A 60 -1.24 15.10 -4.90
C GLU A 60 -1.22 13.58 -4.65
N SER A 61 -2.38 13.00 -4.43
CA SER A 61 -2.52 11.57 -4.30
C SER A 61 -2.38 10.89 -5.66
N THR A 62 -1.95 9.63 -5.64
CA THR A 62 -1.90 8.79 -6.83
C THR A 62 -2.58 7.46 -6.57
N GLN A 63 -2.96 6.78 -7.65
CA GLN A 63 -3.66 5.51 -7.60
C GLN A 63 -3.03 4.50 -8.57
N ALA A 64 -3.05 3.24 -8.15
CA ALA A 64 -2.79 2.11 -9.02
C ALA A 64 -4.02 1.20 -8.99
N GLU A 65 -4.48 0.82 -10.18
CA GLU A 65 -5.61 -0.09 -10.38
C GLU A 65 -5.08 -1.43 -10.88
N LEU A 66 -5.52 -2.51 -10.24
CA LEU A 66 -5.22 -3.87 -10.64
C LEU A 66 -6.52 -4.67 -10.74
N HIS A 67 -6.48 -5.81 -11.41
CA HIS A 67 -7.61 -6.72 -11.49
C HIS A 67 -7.15 -8.15 -11.22
N ILE A 68 -7.88 -8.84 -10.34
CA ILE A 68 -7.69 -10.26 -10.09
C ILE A 68 -8.60 -11.02 -11.03
N TYR A 69 -8.02 -11.95 -11.80
CA TYR A 69 -8.73 -12.90 -12.63
C TYR A 69 -8.57 -14.30 -12.05
N ASN A 70 -9.67 -15.06 -11.99
CA ASN A 70 -9.59 -16.47 -11.67
C ASN A 70 -9.02 -17.24 -12.87
N LYS A 71 -8.23 -18.28 -12.58
CA LYS A 71 -7.71 -19.21 -13.58
C LYS A 71 -8.80 -20.17 -14.06
#